data_AF-A0A8J7C052-F1
#
_entry.id   AF-A0A8J7C052-F1
#
_cell.length_a   1.000
_cell.length_b   1.000
_cell.length_c   1.000
_cell.angle_alpha   90.00
_cell.angle_beta   90.00
_cell.angle_gamma   90.00
#
_symmetry.space_group_name_H-M   'P 1'
#
loop_
_entity.id
_entity.type
_entity.pdbx_description
1 polymer ?
#
loop_
_entity_poly.entity_id
_entity_poly.type
_entity_poly.pdbx_seq_one_letter_code
_entity_poly.pdbx_strand_id
1 'polypeptide(L)'
;MKYLNLGCGSRYHPEWTNVDFTSTGEGVIAHNLAKGIPFLDGSFDVVYHSHVLEHFSKTAAEVFLRECYRVLRPKGILRVAVPDLEQMARTYLLALEQASAGSQEWANNYEWILLEMYDQTVRTSSGGRMAAYLYQGNIPNQEFILKRCGTEVKNLIEAGHLRQQVPLPAPHNQSKRLLKQAYRFFRYPHHRRESLLKIILGKEYNALQVGRFRQSGEVHQWMYDRYSLTTILEQTGFQNIIQQSATESYILNWVNFNLDTEPDGTVYKPDSIFLEAIKPG
;
A
#
# COMPACT_ATOMS: atom_id res chain seq x y z
N MET A 1 -12.75 -16.44 18.90
CA MET A 1 -11.33 -16.14 18.63
C MET A 1 -11.13 -14.63 18.79
N LYS A 2 -9.92 -14.18 19.13
CA LYS A 2 -9.55 -12.77 19.16
C LYS A 2 -8.69 -12.45 17.95
N TYR A 3 -9.17 -11.54 17.12
CA TYR A 3 -8.55 -11.20 15.84
C TYR A 3 -7.90 -9.81 15.88
N LEU A 4 -6.73 -9.66 15.25
CA LEU A 4 -5.98 -8.41 15.12
C LEU A 4 -5.71 -8.08 13.65
N ASN A 5 -6.14 -6.90 13.22
CA ASN A 5 -5.91 -6.38 11.88
C ASN A 5 -4.96 -5.17 11.97
N LEU A 6 -3.78 -5.28 11.35
CA LEU A 6 -2.73 -4.28 11.40
C LEU A 6 -2.62 -3.55 10.07
N GLY A 7 -2.57 -2.22 10.11
CA GLY A 7 -2.56 -1.35 8.93
C GLY A 7 -3.87 -1.44 8.16
N CYS A 8 -5.00 -1.37 8.87
CA CYS A 8 -6.30 -1.68 8.30
C CYS A 8 -6.81 -0.66 7.28
N GLY A 9 -6.26 0.57 7.25
CA GLY A 9 -6.74 1.67 6.42
C GLY A 9 -8.25 1.86 6.59
N SER A 10 -8.98 1.88 5.47
CA SER A 10 -10.46 1.89 5.45
C SER A 10 -11.09 0.49 5.35
N ARG A 11 -10.30 -0.59 5.41
CA ARG A 11 -10.73 -1.97 5.20
C ARG A 11 -10.60 -2.77 6.49
N TYR A 12 -11.67 -2.77 7.26
CA TYR A 12 -11.71 -3.40 8.57
C TYR A 12 -13.09 -3.97 8.90
N HIS A 13 -13.12 -4.89 9.87
CA HIS A 13 -14.35 -5.53 10.34
C HIS A 13 -14.55 -5.28 11.84
N PRO A 14 -15.81 -5.06 12.32
CA PRO A 14 -16.08 -4.75 13.73
C PRO A 14 -15.67 -5.83 14.74
N GLU A 15 -15.60 -7.10 14.31
CA GLU A 15 -15.14 -8.20 15.16
C GLU A 15 -13.61 -8.22 15.38
N TRP A 16 -12.87 -7.42 14.63
CA TRP A 16 -11.42 -7.35 14.69
C TRP A 16 -10.97 -6.18 15.58
N THR A 17 -9.87 -6.39 16.31
CA THR A 17 -9.13 -5.25 16.86
C THR A 17 -8.37 -4.62 15.69
N ASN A 18 -8.72 -3.39 15.31
CA ASN A 18 -8.17 -2.74 14.13
C ASN A 18 -7.16 -1.67 14.53
N VAL A 19 -5.98 -1.69 13.91
CA VAL A 19 -4.89 -0.75 14.18
C VAL A 19 -4.42 -0.12 12.87
N ASP A 20 -4.24 1.19 12.87
CA ASP A 20 -3.67 1.92 11.72
C ASP A 20 -2.84 3.11 12.20
N PHE A 21 -1.98 3.65 11.33
CA PHE A 21 -1.17 4.84 11.62
C PHE A 21 -2.03 6.06 12.00
N THR A 22 -3.20 6.18 11.37
CA THR A 22 -4.22 7.19 11.73
C THR A 22 -5.56 6.52 11.95
N SER A 23 -6.34 7.00 12.93
CA SER A 23 -7.70 6.50 13.13
C SER A 23 -8.58 6.93 11.95
N THR A 24 -9.06 5.96 11.18
CA THR A 24 -9.91 6.14 9.99
C THR A 24 -11.40 6.00 10.30
N GLY A 25 -11.76 5.56 11.51
CA GLY A 25 -13.14 5.36 11.93
C GLY A 25 -13.27 4.89 13.38
N GLU A 26 -14.51 4.79 13.83
CA GLU A 26 -14.83 4.26 15.17
C GLU A 26 -14.33 2.81 15.28
N GLY A 27 -13.57 2.51 16.34
CA GLY A 27 -12.96 1.19 16.55
C GLY A 27 -11.58 0.98 15.93
N VAL A 28 -11.00 1.98 15.27
CA VAL A 28 -9.61 1.92 14.76
C VAL A 28 -8.65 2.62 15.73
N ILE A 29 -7.72 1.85 16.28
CA ILE A 29 -6.68 2.31 17.19
C ILE A 29 -5.56 2.97 16.38
N ALA A 30 -5.37 4.28 16.59
CA ALA A 30 -4.26 5.02 15.98
C ALA A 30 -2.93 4.65 16.65
N HIS A 31 -2.05 3.95 15.94
CA HIS A 31 -0.73 3.55 16.42
C HIS A 31 0.28 3.36 15.30
N ASN A 32 1.51 3.79 15.52
CA ASN A 32 2.60 3.58 14.58
C ASN A 32 3.24 2.20 14.82
N LEU A 33 3.00 1.25 13.91
CA LEU A 33 3.52 -0.12 13.98
C LEU A 33 5.05 -0.21 13.92
N ALA A 34 5.75 0.82 13.43
CA ALA A 34 7.20 0.89 13.52
C ALA A 34 7.72 1.01 14.96
N LYS A 35 6.84 1.29 15.93
CA LYS A 35 7.13 1.31 17.37
C LYS A 35 6.75 0.01 18.09
N GLY A 36 6.44 -1.05 17.35
CA GLY A 36 5.93 -2.33 17.88
C GLY A 36 4.42 -2.38 17.98
N ILE A 37 3.88 -3.54 18.36
CA ILE A 37 2.44 -3.78 18.46
C ILE A 37 1.99 -3.57 19.92
N PRO A 38 1.01 -2.69 20.19
CA PRO A 38 0.70 -2.19 21.54
C PRO A 38 -0.16 -3.16 22.36
N PHE A 39 0.13 -4.47 22.28
CA PHE A 39 -0.59 -5.53 22.97
C PHE A 39 0.36 -6.51 23.63
N LEU A 40 -0.15 -7.22 24.63
CA LEU A 40 0.60 -8.23 25.37
C LEU A 40 0.86 -9.47 24.53
N ASP A 41 1.85 -10.25 24.95
CA ASP A 41 2.21 -11.54 24.39
C ASP A 41 1.02 -12.51 24.44
N GLY A 42 0.85 -13.33 23.40
CA GLY A 42 -0.19 -14.36 23.39
C GLY A 42 -1.61 -13.81 23.57
N SER A 43 -1.86 -12.58 23.12
CA SER A 43 -3.15 -11.93 23.30
C SER A 43 -4.15 -12.24 22.18
N PHE A 44 -3.70 -12.66 21.00
CA PHE A 44 -4.55 -12.91 19.82
C PHE A 44 -4.45 -14.34 19.29
N ASP A 45 -5.56 -14.84 18.74
CA ASP A 45 -5.61 -16.13 18.05
C ASP A 45 -5.23 -15.97 16.57
N VAL A 46 -5.51 -14.79 15.99
CA VAL A 46 -5.21 -14.46 14.59
C VAL A 46 -4.65 -13.06 14.47
N VAL A 47 -3.61 -12.91 13.65
CA VAL A 47 -3.07 -11.63 13.20
C VAL A 47 -3.16 -11.59 11.68
N TYR A 48 -3.68 -10.49 11.15
CA TYR A 48 -3.79 -10.22 9.74
C TYR A 48 -3.18 -8.86 9.43
N HIS A 49 -2.48 -8.77 8.30
CA HIS A 49 -2.17 -7.50 7.67
C HIS A 49 -2.12 -7.66 6.16
N SER A 50 -2.53 -6.60 5.46
CA SER A 50 -2.57 -6.54 4.01
C SER A 50 -1.98 -5.23 3.54
N HIS A 51 -0.97 -5.33 2.67
CA HIS A 51 -0.24 -4.19 2.13
C HIS A 51 0.40 -3.31 3.20
N VAL A 52 1.18 -3.96 4.08
CA VAL A 52 1.87 -3.33 5.23
C VAL A 52 3.36 -3.67 5.25
N LEU A 53 3.70 -4.95 5.03
CA LEU A 53 5.05 -5.46 5.21
C LEU A 53 6.06 -4.82 4.24
N GLU A 54 5.63 -4.55 3.00
CA GLU A 54 6.41 -3.90 1.96
C GLU A 54 6.85 -2.48 2.32
N HIS A 55 6.15 -1.81 3.24
CA HIS A 55 6.49 -0.47 3.70
C HIS A 55 7.63 -0.45 4.72
N PHE A 56 8.06 -1.62 5.21
CA PHE A 56 9.21 -1.76 6.08
C PHE A 56 10.47 -2.09 5.28
N SER A 57 11.61 -1.50 5.69
CA SER A 57 12.91 -2.01 5.25
C SER A 57 13.06 -3.48 5.64
N LYS A 58 13.91 -4.23 4.95
CA LYS A 58 14.12 -5.67 5.22
C LYS A 58 14.37 -5.97 6.71
N THR A 59 15.22 -5.19 7.38
CA THR A 59 15.50 -5.35 8.82
C THR A 59 14.30 -4.97 9.70
N ALA A 60 13.56 -3.91 9.35
CA ALA A 60 12.39 -3.51 10.11
C ALA A 60 11.22 -4.50 9.93
N ALA A 61 11.11 -5.14 8.78
CA ALA A 61 10.12 -6.18 8.50
C ALA A 61 10.33 -7.41 9.41
N GLU A 62 11.59 -7.82 9.65
CA GLU A 62 11.91 -8.89 10.60
C GLU A 62 11.45 -8.53 12.03
N VAL A 63 11.67 -7.28 12.47
CA VAL A 63 11.22 -6.80 13.79
C VAL A 63 9.69 -6.79 13.87
N PHE A 64 9.02 -6.32 12.82
CA PHE A 64 7.56 -6.29 12.75
C PHE A 64 6.96 -7.71 12.79
N LEU A 65 7.51 -8.67 12.05
CA LEU A 65 7.04 -10.05 12.07
C LEU A 65 7.28 -10.73 13.42
N ARG A 66 8.38 -10.41 14.12
CA ARG A 66 8.59 -10.87 15.51
C ARG A 66 7.53 -10.31 16.47
N GLU A 67 7.08 -9.07 16.27
CA GLU A 67 5.97 -8.52 17.04
C GLU A 67 4.66 -9.24 16.74
N CYS A 68 4.35 -9.53 15.46
CA CYS A 68 3.22 -10.37 15.08
C CYS A 68 3.28 -11.74 15.76
N TYR A 69 4.46 -12.38 15.74
CA TYR A 69 4.71 -13.64 16.43
C TYR A 69 4.50 -13.53 17.94
N ARG A 70 4.99 -12.47 18.58
CA ARG A 70 4.89 -12.24 20.03
C ARG A 70 3.43 -12.16 20.47
N VAL A 71 2.60 -11.37 19.79
CA VAL A 71 1.20 -11.16 20.18
C VAL A 71 0.29 -12.35 19.86
N LEU A 72 0.69 -13.24 18.95
CA LEU A 72 -0.02 -14.49 18.69
C LEU A 72 0.10 -15.47 19.84
N ARG A 73 -0.98 -16.18 20.13
CA ARG A 73 -0.99 -17.37 20.99
C ARG A 73 -0.29 -18.55 20.34
N PRO A 74 0.17 -19.54 21.12
CA PRO A 74 0.56 -20.83 20.55
C PRO A 74 -0.57 -21.39 19.66
N LYS A 75 -0.20 -21.93 18.49
CA LYS A 75 -1.12 -22.36 17.42
C LYS A 75 -1.93 -21.24 16.75
N GLY A 76 -1.61 -19.97 17.03
CA GLY A 76 -2.23 -18.83 16.38
C GLY A 76 -1.83 -18.69 14.91
N ILE A 77 -2.69 -18.05 14.12
CA ILE A 77 -2.55 -17.91 12.66
C ILE A 77 -2.08 -16.49 12.33
N LEU A 78 -1.01 -16.38 11.55
CA LEU A 78 -0.66 -15.15 10.84
C LEU A 78 -1.15 -15.28 9.39
N ARG A 79 -1.92 -14.31 8.90
CA ARG A 79 -2.23 -14.15 7.47
C ARG A 79 -1.61 -12.86 6.94
N VAL A 80 -0.85 -12.97 5.87
CA VAL A 80 -0.12 -11.85 5.23
C VAL A 80 -0.53 -11.74 3.78
N ALA A 81 -0.94 -10.54 3.37
CA ALA A 81 -1.09 -10.17 1.96
C ALA A 81 -0.11 -9.06 1.61
N VAL A 82 0.63 -9.25 0.51
CA VAL A 82 1.59 -8.26 -0.04
C VAL A 82 1.52 -8.28 -1.57
N PRO A 83 1.96 -7.21 -2.26
CA PRO A 83 2.12 -7.24 -3.71
C PRO A 83 3.01 -8.40 -4.17
N ASP A 84 2.57 -9.13 -5.20
CA ASP A 84 3.27 -10.32 -5.71
C ASP A 84 4.37 -9.95 -6.71
N LEU A 85 5.61 -9.85 -6.21
CA LEU A 85 6.79 -9.58 -7.04
C LEU A 85 6.97 -10.63 -8.14
N GLU A 86 6.66 -11.90 -7.86
CA GLU A 86 6.85 -12.96 -8.84
C GLU A 86 5.87 -12.81 -10.01
N GLN A 87 4.59 -12.55 -9.72
CA GLN A 87 3.59 -12.32 -10.76
C GLN A 87 3.92 -11.06 -11.57
N MET A 88 4.38 -9.99 -10.91
CA MET A 88 4.83 -8.78 -11.58
C MET A 88 6.00 -9.06 -12.52
N ALA A 89 7.03 -9.79 -12.06
CA ALA A 89 8.20 -10.13 -12.86
C ALA A 89 7.85 -11.01 -14.07
N ARG A 90 6.97 -12.00 -13.89
CA ARG A 90 6.48 -12.86 -14.98
C ARG A 90 5.73 -12.05 -16.03
N THR A 91 4.89 -11.12 -15.57
CA THR A 91 4.11 -10.24 -16.45
C THR A 91 5.02 -9.26 -17.19
N TYR A 92 6.06 -8.75 -16.53
CA TYR A 92 7.10 -7.93 -17.15
C TYR A 92 7.81 -8.68 -18.28
N LEU A 93 8.26 -9.92 -18.03
CA LEU A 93 8.94 -10.73 -19.05
C LEU A 93 8.03 -11.02 -20.24
N LEU A 94 6.78 -11.41 -19.99
CA LEU A 94 5.78 -11.63 -21.05
C LEU A 94 5.54 -10.35 -21.86
N ALA A 95 5.33 -9.21 -21.19
CA ALA A 95 5.09 -7.95 -21.86
C ALA A 95 6.31 -7.50 -22.69
N LEU A 96 7.52 -7.71 -22.18
CA LEU A 96 8.76 -7.44 -22.89
C LEU A 96 8.86 -8.27 -24.19
N GLU A 97 8.62 -9.58 -24.11
CA GLU A 97 8.67 -10.46 -25.28
C GLU A 97 7.64 -10.05 -26.34
N GLN A 98 6.40 -9.83 -25.94
CA GLN A 98 5.31 -9.48 -26.86
C GLN A 98 5.47 -8.08 -27.47
N ALA A 99 5.90 -7.09 -26.69
CA ALA A 99 6.19 -5.76 -27.19
C ALA A 99 7.37 -5.77 -28.17
N SER A 100 8.42 -6.55 -27.87
CA SER A 100 9.60 -6.70 -28.75
C SER A 100 9.25 -7.42 -30.06
N ALA A 101 8.23 -8.28 -30.05
CA ALA A 101 7.68 -8.90 -31.25
C ALA A 101 6.77 -7.97 -32.08
N GLY A 102 6.57 -6.72 -31.65
CA GLY A 102 5.82 -5.69 -32.38
C GLY A 102 4.35 -5.54 -31.96
N SER A 103 3.92 -6.15 -30.86
CA SER A 103 2.54 -5.95 -30.37
C SER A 103 2.39 -4.59 -29.67
N GLN A 104 1.61 -3.70 -30.29
CA GLN A 104 1.32 -2.38 -29.74
C GLN A 104 0.49 -2.44 -28.44
N GLU A 105 -0.41 -3.41 -28.33
CA GLU A 105 -1.19 -3.65 -27.11
C GLU A 105 -0.24 -3.98 -25.94
N TRP A 106 0.68 -4.91 -26.15
CA TRP A 106 1.64 -5.31 -25.13
C TRP A 106 2.71 -4.26 -24.85
N ALA A 107 3.00 -3.35 -25.78
CA ALA A 107 3.84 -2.19 -25.50
C ALA A 107 3.22 -1.31 -24.40
N ASN A 108 1.90 -1.10 -24.40
CA ASN A 108 1.22 -0.37 -23.31
C ASN A 108 1.24 -1.16 -21.99
N ASN A 109 1.05 -2.48 -22.05
CA ASN A 109 1.15 -3.35 -20.87
C ASN A 109 2.55 -3.34 -20.27
N TYR A 110 3.58 -3.30 -21.12
CA TYR A 110 4.97 -3.18 -20.72
C TYR A 110 5.27 -1.87 -19.99
N GLU A 111 4.75 -0.74 -20.50
CA GLU A 111 4.90 0.54 -19.81
C GLU A 111 4.23 0.51 -18.43
N TRP A 112 3.02 -0.05 -18.33
CA TRP A 112 2.32 -0.14 -17.06
C TRP A 112 3.06 -1.03 -16.05
N ILE A 113 3.47 -2.24 -16.43
CA ILE A 113 4.11 -3.16 -15.49
C ILE A 113 5.45 -2.64 -14.99
N LEU A 114 6.19 -1.90 -15.82
CA LEU A 114 7.38 -1.16 -15.38
C LEU A 114 7.03 -0.10 -14.34
N LEU A 115 6.00 0.71 -14.58
CA LEU A 115 5.54 1.71 -13.62
C LEU A 115 5.11 1.05 -12.31
N GLU A 116 4.33 -0.02 -12.38
CA GLU A 116 3.87 -0.79 -11.23
C GLU A 116 5.03 -1.32 -10.38
N MET A 117 6.09 -1.87 -11.01
CA MET A 117 7.28 -2.36 -10.30
C MET A 117 8.15 -1.24 -9.72
N TYR A 118 8.45 -0.21 -10.51
CA TYR A 118 9.43 0.80 -10.13
C TYR A 118 8.81 1.95 -9.33
N ASP A 119 7.67 2.49 -9.73
CA ASP A 119 7.09 3.68 -9.10
C ASP A 119 6.71 3.41 -7.64
N GLN A 120 6.35 2.18 -7.28
CA GLN A 120 6.10 1.78 -5.90
C GLN A 120 7.33 1.93 -4.98
N THR A 121 8.55 1.77 -5.52
CA THR A 121 9.80 1.74 -4.74
C THR A 121 10.68 2.98 -4.92
N VAL A 122 10.53 3.70 -6.04
CA VAL A 122 11.41 4.84 -6.38
C VAL A 122 10.72 6.20 -6.38
N ARG A 123 9.39 6.28 -6.27
CA ARG A 123 8.66 7.57 -6.33
C ARG A 123 9.13 8.54 -5.26
N THR A 124 8.96 9.83 -5.56
CA THR A 124 9.37 10.95 -4.69
C THR A 124 8.21 11.91 -4.36
N SER A 125 7.00 11.55 -4.79
CA SER A 125 5.76 12.28 -4.53
C SER A 125 4.58 11.33 -4.49
N SER A 126 3.53 11.71 -3.77
CA SER A 126 2.32 10.89 -3.63
C SER A 126 1.68 10.57 -4.97
N GLY A 127 1.22 9.33 -5.14
CA GLY A 127 0.66 8.79 -6.38
C GLY A 127 1.66 8.55 -7.52
N GLY A 128 2.82 9.21 -7.50
CA GLY A 128 3.91 9.00 -8.46
C GLY A 128 3.50 9.11 -9.93
N ARG A 129 4.20 8.35 -10.78
CA ARG A 129 3.90 8.26 -12.22
C ARG A 129 2.71 7.35 -12.50
N MET A 130 2.39 6.39 -11.63
CA MET A 130 1.20 5.55 -11.79
C MET A 130 -0.08 6.39 -11.78
N ALA A 131 -0.24 7.28 -10.79
CA ALA A 131 -1.40 8.18 -10.76
C ALA A 131 -1.45 9.11 -11.98
N ALA A 132 -0.28 9.61 -12.43
CA ALA A 132 -0.21 10.41 -13.65
C ALA A 132 -0.62 9.62 -14.90
N TYR A 133 -0.33 8.32 -14.96
CA TYR A 133 -0.77 7.41 -16.03
C TYR A 133 -2.29 7.20 -15.98
N LEU A 134 -2.84 6.91 -14.80
CA LEU A 134 -4.27 6.67 -14.59
C LEU A 134 -5.14 7.91 -14.76
N TYR A 135 -4.57 9.11 -14.64
CA TYR A 135 -5.28 10.36 -14.87
C TYR A 135 -5.23 10.82 -16.32
N GLN A 136 -4.77 9.99 -17.26
CA GLN A 136 -4.87 10.29 -18.68
C GLN A 136 -6.31 10.08 -19.15
N GLY A 137 -6.77 10.89 -20.12
CA GLY A 137 -8.15 10.77 -20.62
C GLY A 137 -8.39 9.53 -21.49
N ASN A 138 -7.32 8.92 -22.00
CA ASN A 138 -7.35 7.67 -22.74
C ASN A 138 -6.29 6.72 -22.18
N ILE A 139 -6.71 5.57 -21.67
CA ILE A 139 -5.84 4.55 -21.09
C ILE A 139 -5.94 3.30 -21.99
N PRO A 140 -4.98 3.10 -22.90
CA PRO A 140 -5.12 2.10 -23.97
C PRO A 140 -5.19 0.65 -23.46
N ASN A 141 -4.65 0.39 -22.28
CA ASN A 141 -4.62 -0.92 -21.64
C ASN A 141 -5.44 -0.96 -20.33
N GLN A 142 -6.52 -0.18 -20.25
CA GLN A 142 -7.35 -0.08 -19.04
C GLN A 142 -7.81 -1.46 -18.52
N GLU A 143 -8.25 -2.36 -19.41
CA GLU A 143 -8.71 -3.70 -19.00
C GLU A 143 -7.60 -4.51 -18.31
N PHE A 144 -6.39 -4.49 -18.87
CA PHE A 144 -5.21 -5.13 -18.28
C PHE A 144 -4.91 -4.59 -16.88
N ILE A 145 -4.95 -3.26 -16.73
CA ILE A 145 -4.70 -2.59 -15.45
C ILE A 145 -5.77 -2.96 -14.42
N LEU A 146 -7.05 -2.91 -14.80
CA LEU A 146 -8.17 -3.25 -13.92
C LEU A 146 -8.13 -4.70 -13.46
N LYS A 147 -7.75 -5.62 -14.34
CA LYS A 147 -7.58 -7.04 -14.01
C LYS A 147 -6.47 -7.27 -12.98
N ARG A 148 -5.41 -6.46 -13.02
CA ARG A 148 -4.27 -6.56 -12.09
C ARG A 148 -4.54 -5.90 -10.74
N CYS A 149 -5.04 -4.66 -10.75
CA CYS A 149 -5.09 -3.84 -9.54
C CYS A 149 -6.49 -3.74 -8.92
N GLY A 150 -7.53 -4.23 -9.60
CA GLY A 150 -8.89 -4.30 -9.08
C GLY A 150 -9.57 -2.93 -8.88
N THR A 151 -10.49 -2.89 -7.92
CA THR A 151 -11.44 -1.79 -7.69
C THR A 151 -10.76 -0.46 -7.32
N GLU A 152 -9.62 -0.49 -6.62
CA GLU A 152 -8.95 0.73 -6.18
C GLU A 152 -8.49 1.58 -7.37
N VAL A 153 -7.88 0.94 -8.37
CA VAL A 153 -7.45 1.63 -9.60
C VAL A 153 -8.65 2.06 -10.44
N LYS A 154 -9.74 1.28 -10.46
CA LYS A 154 -10.99 1.71 -11.09
C LYS A 154 -11.47 3.05 -10.55
N ASN A 155 -11.51 3.19 -9.22
CA ASN A 155 -11.92 4.43 -8.56
C ASN A 155 -10.97 5.61 -8.87
N LEU A 156 -9.66 5.34 -9.00
CA LEU A 156 -8.68 6.36 -9.40
C LEU A 156 -8.87 6.86 -10.84
N ILE A 157 -9.16 5.95 -11.78
CA ILE A 157 -9.45 6.30 -13.18
C ILE A 157 -10.72 7.17 -13.24
N GLU A 158 -11.78 6.76 -12.55
CA GLU A 158 -13.04 7.52 -12.47
C GLU A 158 -12.82 8.93 -11.88
N ALA A 159 -12.04 9.03 -10.80
CA ALA A 159 -11.68 10.32 -10.21
C ALA A 159 -10.84 11.20 -11.16
N GLY A 160 -9.97 10.58 -11.97
CA GLY A 160 -9.19 11.24 -13.01
C GLY A 160 -10.09 11.86 -14.09
N HIS A 161 -11.05 11.10 -14.59
CA HIS A 161 -12.03 11.58 -15.57
C HIS A 161 -12.85 12.76 -15.03
N LEU A 162 -13.33 12.67 -13.79
CA LEU A 162 -14.07 13.77 -13.15
C LEU A 162 -13.22 15.05 -13.04
N ARG A 163 -11.92 14.94 -12.70
CA ARG A 163 -11.02 16.10 -12.62
C ARG A 163 -10.83 16.80 -13.98
N GLN A 164 -10.77 16.04 -15.07
CA GLN A 164 -10.60 16.61 -16.41
C GLN A 164 -11.85 17.33 -16.92
N GLN A 165 -13.04 16.92 -16.45
CA GLN A 165 -14.32 17.54 -16.82
C GLN A 165 -14.59 18.86 -16.08
N VAL A 166 -13.89 19.13 -14.97
CA VAL A 166 -14.00 20.41 -14.26
C VAL A 166 -13.22 21.49 -15.05
N PRO A 167 -13.87 22.57 -15.53
CA PRO A 167 -13.17 23.65 -16.21
C PRO A 167 -12.09 24.24 -15.31
N LEU A 168 -10.92 24.55 -15.88
CA LEU A 168 -9.91 25.34 -15.18
C LEU A 168 -10.59 26.61 -14.62
N PRO A 169 -10.37 26.96 -13.34
CA PRO A 169 -10.94 28.19 -12.80
C PRO A 169 -10.51 29.35 -13.70
N ALA A 170 -11.47 30.20 -14.08
CA ALA A 170 -11.22 31.39 -14.88
C ALA A 170 -10.01 32.16 -14.30
N PRO A 171 -9.19 32.84 -15.12
CA PRO A 171 -7.93 33.49 -14.72
C PRO A 171 -8.10 34.69 -13.77
N HIS A 172 -9.20 34.75 -13.02
CA HIS A 172 -9.56 35.84 -12.13
C HIS A 172 -9.15 35.57 -10.68
N ASN A 173 -8.02 36.20 -10.33
CA ASN A 173 -7.63 36.78 -9.03
C ASN A 173 -6.24 36.30 -8.54
N GLN A 174 -5.18 36.69 -9.25
CA GLN A 174 -3.82 36.69 -8.71
C GLN A 174 -3.75 37.39 -7.34
N SER A 175 -4.50 38.49 -7.15
CA SER A 175 -4.62 39.23 -5.89
C SER A 175 -5.18 38.39 -4.75
N LYS A 176 -6.29 37.65 -4.96
CA LYS A 176 -6.86 36.75 -3.94
C LYS A 176 -5.93 35.57 -3.63
N ARG A 177 -5.19 35.07 -4.62
CA ARG A 177 -4.20 34.00 -4.42
C ARG A 177 -3.01 34.48 -3.59
N LEU A 178 -2.48 35.67 -3.87
CA LEU A 178 -1.43 36.31 -3.08
C LEU A 178 -1.89 36.59 -1.64
N LEU A 179 -3.09 37.15 -1.47
CA LEU A 179 -3.70 37.38 -0.16
C LEU A 179 -3.88 36.07 0.63
N LYS A 180 -4.30 34.99 -0.02
CA LYS A 180 -4.45 33.67 0.61
C LYS A 180 -3.10 33.05 0.99
N GLN A 181 -2.07 33.26 0.17
CA GLN A 181 -0.70 32.83 0.47
C GLN A 181 -0.11 33.64 1.65
N ALA A 182 -0.26 34.96 1.65
CA ALA A 182 0.16 35.82 2.76
C ALA A 182 -0.59 35.47 4.05
N TYR A 183 -1.91 35.31 3.98
CA TYR A 183 -2.73 34.87 5.11
C TYR A 183 -2.24 33.53 5.68
N ARG A 184 -2.00 32.54 4.82
CA ARG A 184 -1.47 31.23 5.23
C ARG A 184 -0.09 31.34 5.86
N PHE A 185 0.79 32.15 5.28
CA PHE A 185 2.12 32.42 5.81
C PHE A 185 2.07 33.03 7.21
N PHE A 186 1.28 34.09 7.42
CA PHE A 186 1.19 34.72 8.74
C PHE A 186 0.44 33.85 9.75
N ARG A 187 -0.65 33.19 9.34
CA ARG A 187 -1.52 32.44 10.24
C ARG A 187 -0.94 31.11 10.69
N TYR A 188 -0.23 30.37 9.82
CA TYR A 188 0.25 29.04 10.15
C TYR A 188 1.78 29.00 10.27
N PRO A 189 2.34 28.72 11.47
CA PRO A 189 3.79 28.68 11.70
C PRO A 189 4.54 27.73 10.76
N HIS A 190 3.92 26.63 10.34
CA HIS A 190 4.54 25.67 9.41
C HIS A 190 4.87 26.30 8.04
N HIS A 191 4.02 27.20 7.51
CA HIS A 191 4.28 27.85 6.23
C HIS A 191 5.47 28.82 6.30
N ARG A 192 5.65 29.52 7.44
CA ARG A 192 6.83 30.38 7.65
C ARG A 192 8.09 29.54 7.74
N ARG A 193 8.03 28.45 8.51
CA ARG A 193 9.13 27.51 8.65
C ARG A 193 9.54 26.95 7.29
N GLU A 194 8.60 26.49 6.46
CA GLU A 194 8.91 25.97 5.13
C GLU A 194 9.52 27.03 4.21
N SER A 195 9.01 28.27 4.25
CA SER A 195 9.57 29.36 3.45
C SER A 195 11.00 29.71 3.87
N LEU A 196 11.26 29.74 5.19
CA LEU A 196 12.60 29.97 5.74
C LEU A 196 13.54 28.82 5.37
N LEU A 197 13.11 27.56 5.52
CA LEU A 197 13.89 26.38 5.13
C LEU A 197 14.24 26.41 3.63
N LYS A 198 13.30 26.82 2.78
CA LYS A 198 13.55 26.96 1.34
C LYS A 198 14.60 28.04 1.04
N ILE A 199 14.60 29.14 1.78
CA ILE A 199 15.60 30.22 1.63
C ILE A 199 16.97 29.74 2.11
N ILE A 200 17.04 29.13 3.30
CA ILE A 200 18.30 28.68 3.92
C ILE A 200 18.95 27.56 3.10
N LEU A 201 18.17 26.56 2.69
CA LEU A 201 18.69 25.35 2.04
C LEU A 201 18.86 25.51 0.52
N GLY A 202 18.22 26.50 -0.11
CA GLY A 202 18.30 26.71 -1.55
C GLY A 202 17.96 25.43 -2.35
N LYS A 203 18.94 24.92 -3.10
CA LYS A 203 18.78 23.69 -3.91
C LYS A 203 18.59 22.42 -3.05
N GLU A 204 19.12 22.39 -1.84
CA GLU A 204 19.02 21.24 -0.92
C GLU A 204 17.61 21.07 -0.36
N TYR A 205 16.75 22.10 -0.45
CA TYR A 205 15.35 21.99 -0.06
C TYR A 205 14.62 20.86 -0.80
N ASN A 206 14.98 20.60 -2.06
CA ASN A 206 14.41 19.49 -2.81
C ASN A 206 14.78 18.13 -2.19
N ALA A 207 16.04 17.95 -1.76
CA ALA A 207 16.47 16.74 -1.07
C ALA A 207 15.70 16.53 0.24
N LEU A 208 15.42 17.62 0.99
CA LEU A 208 14.59 17.57 2.19
C LEU A 208 13.15 17.12 1.87
N GLN A 209 12.53 17.63 0.81
CA GLN A 209 11.17 17.23 0.42
C GLN A 209 11.12 15.76 0.00
N VAL A 210 12.10 15.30 -0.79
CA VAL A 210 12.24 13.88 -1.17
C VAL A 210 12.42 13.01 0.07
N GLY A 211 13.30 13.42 1.01
CA GLY A 211 13.53 12.68 2.25
C GLY A 211 12.27 12.57 3.11
N ARG A 212 11.52 13.67 3.28
CA ARG A 212 10.24 13.66 3.99
C ARG A 212 9.20 12.76 3.34
N PHE A 213 9.10 12.80 2.02
CA PHE A 213 8.20 11.92 1.29
C PHE A 213 8.59 10.44 1.44
N ARG A 214 9.88 10.09 1.29
CA ARG A 214 10.35 8.71 1.47
C ARG A 214 10.19 8.19 2.90
N GLN A 215 9.98 9.09 3.87
CA GLN A 215 9.69 8.77 5.27
C GLN A 215 8.19 8.85 5.62
N SER A 216 7.30 9.12 4.66
CA SER A 216 5.85 9.28 4.93
C SER A 216 5.13 7.97 5.22
N GLY A 217 5.73 6.84 4.84
CA GLY A 217 5.09 5.52 4.86
C GLY A 217 4.43 5.13 3.54
N GLU A 218 4.38 6.02 2.53
CA GLU A 218 3.76 5.69 1.24
C GLU A 218 4.64 4.80 0.35
N VAL A 219 5.95 4.79 0.54
CA VAL A 219 6.89 4.10 -0.37
C VAL A 219 7.06 2.65 0.06
N HIS A 220 7.07 1.73 -0.91
CA HIS A 220 7.46 0.34 -0.66
C HIS A 220 8.99 0.31 -0.50
N GLN A 221 9.45 -0.10 0.67
CA GLN A 221 10.86 -0.26 0.99
C GLN A 221 11.39 -1.65 0.60
N TRP A 222 10.49 -2.62 0.42
CA TRP A 222 10.82 -3.97 -0.03
C TRP A 222 9.68 -4.57 -0.85
N MET A 223 9.96 -5.64 -1.61
CA MET A 223 8.97 -6.43 -2.33
C MET A 223 9.21 -7.91 -2.06
N TYR A 224 8.15 -8.70 -2.12
CA TYR A 224 8.19 -10.11 -1.75
C TYR A 224 7.62 -10.97 -2.86
N ASP A 225 8.28 -12.11 -3.07
CA ASP A 225 7.75 -13.25 -3.80
C ASP A 225 7.44 -14.38 -2.80
N ARG A 226 6.90 -15.50 -3.30
CA ARG A 226 6.57 -16.66 -2.45
C ARG A 226 7.77 -17.16 -1.64
N TYR A 227 8.98 -17.10 -2.20
CA TYR A 227 10.17 -17.70 -1.57
C TYR A 227 10.71 -16.81 -0.46
N SER A 228 10.92 -15.53 -0.76
CA SER A 228 11.41 -14.53 0.17
C SER A 228 10.43 -14.28 1.33
N LEU A 229 9.12 -14.30 1.07
CA LEU A 229 8.11 -14.20 2.12
C LEU A 229 8.06 -15.45 3.01
N THR A 230 8.13 -16.64 2.42
CA THR A 230 8.22 -17.89 3.20
C THR A 230 9.48 -17.89 4.07
N THR A 231 10.63 -17.52 3.49
CA THR A 231 11.92 -17.52 4.19
C THR A 231 11.91 -16.61 5.41
N ILE A 232 11.38 -15.38 5.30
CA ILE A 232 11.36 -14.45 6.45
C ILE A 232 10.38 -14.91 7.54
N LEU A 233 9.28 -15.58 7.17
CA LEU A 233 8.34 -16.18 8.12
C LEU A 233 8.98 -17.36 8.87
N GLU A 234 9.70 -18.24 8.18
CA GLU A 234 10.46 -19.35 8.79
C GLU A 234 11.53 -18.81 9.76
N GLN A 235 12.29 -17.80 9.34
CA GLN A 235 13.32 -17.15 10.17
C GLN A 235 12.73 -16.47 11.42
N THR A 236 11.48 -16.03 11.35
CA THR A 236 10.75 -15.48 12.50
C THR A 236 10.32 -16.58 13.50
N GLY A 237 10.24 -17.84 13.04
CA GLY A 237 9.85 -19.01 13.83
C GLY A 237 8.44 -19.53 13.54
N PHE A 238 7.78 -19.04 12.49
CA PHE A 238 6.53 -19.61 12.02
C PHE A 238 6.74 -20.96 11.33
N GLN A 239 5.71 -21.80 11.35
CA GLN A 239 5.69 -23.12 10.72
C GLN A 239 4.42 -23.30 9.88
N ASN A 240 4.34 -24.38 9.11
CA ASN A 240 3.19 -24.70 8.25
C ASN A 240 2.80 -23.53 7.34
N ILE A 241 3.80 -22.93 6.69
CA ILE A 241 3.59 -21.78 5.81
C ILE A 241 2.99 -22.28 4.49
N ILE A 242 1.82 -21.77 4.15
CA ILE A 242 1.08 -22.15 2.95
C ILE A 242 0.61 -20.91 2.21
N GLN A 243 0.74 -20.94 0.89
CA GLN A 243 0.09 -19.95 0.04
C GLN A 243 -1.40 -20.27 -0.04
N GLN A 244 -2.23 -19.28 0.27
CA GLN A 244 -3.68 -19.35 0.15
C GLN A 244 -4.16 -18.51 -1.04
N SER A 245 -5.42 -18.70 -1.42
CA SER A 245 -6.15 -17.71 -2.22
C SER A 245 -6.77 -16.62 -1.32
N ALA A 246 -7.41 -15.63 -1.93
CA ALA A 246 -8.15 -14.60 -1.19
C ALA A 246 -9.38 -15.17 -0.44
N THR A 247 -9.90 -16.31 -0.88
CA THR A 247 -11.12 -16.95 -0.33
C THR A 247 -10.82 -18.13 0.59
N GLU A 248 -9.68 -18.81 0.41
CA GLU A 248 -9.26 -19.92 1.26
C GLU A 248 -8.46 -19.44 2.47
N SER A 249 -8.70 -20.06 3.62
CA SER A 249 -8.04 -19.69 4.88
C SER A 249 -8.23 -20.76 5.95
N TYR A 250 -7.27 -20.88 6.87
CA TYR A 250 -7.44 -21.56 8.15
C TYR A 250 -8.35 -20.78 9.12
N ILE A 251 -8.60 -19.50 8.85
CA ILE A 251 -9.47 -18.64 9.64
C ILE A 251 -10.92 -18.96 9.27
N LEU A 252 -11.72 -19.37 10.26
CA LEU A 252 -13.12 -19.69 10.06
C LEU A 252 -13.90 -18.46 9.55
N ASN A 253 -14.80 -18.68 8.58
CA ASN A 253 -15.63 -17.65 7.98
C ASN A 253 -14.84 -16.49 7.31
N TRP A 254 -13.61 -16.74 6.84
CA TRP A 254 -12.72 -15.72 6.29
C TRP A 254 -13.39 -14.76 5.28
N VAL A 255 -14.10 -15.31 4.29
CA VAL A 255 -14.79 -14.53 3.25
C VAL A 255 -15.83 -13.56 3.84
N ASN A 256 -16.47 -13.90 4.96
CA ASN A 256 -17.50 -13.05 5.56
C ASN A 256 -16.91 -11.76 6.16
N PHE A 257 -15.61 -11.72 6.47
CA PHE A 257 -14.95 -10.50 6.92
C PHE A 257 -14.69 -9.50 5.80
N ASN A 258 -14.71 -9.93 4.53
CA ASN A 258 -14.45 -9.09 3.35
C ASN A 258 -13.12 -8.32 3.44
N LEU A 259 -12.07 -8.97 3.99
CA LEU A 259 -10.74 -8.38 4.19
C LEU A 259 -9.78 -8.61 3.02
N ASP A 260 -9.90 -9.73 2.30
CA ASP A 260 -9.20 -9.99 1.01
C ASP A 260 -10.15 -10.12 -0.18
N THR A 261 -11.46 -9.99 0.04
CA THR A 261 -12.50 -10.07 -0.99
C THR A 261 -13.47 -8.92 -0.86
N GLU A 262 -14.01 -8.43 -1.97
CA GLU A 262 -15.13 -7.49 -1.97
C GLU A 262 -16.44 -8.22 -1.58
N PRO A 263 -17.51 -7.50 -1.19
CA PRO A 263 -18.78 -8.10 -0.80
C PRO A 263 -19.45 -8.98 -1.88
N ASP A 264 -19.10 -8.78 -3.15
CA ASP A 264 -19.55 -9.59 -4.28
C ASP A 264 -18.69 -10.84 -4.53
N GLY A 265 -17.67 -11.06 -3.69
CA GLY A 265 -16.74 -12.19 -3.77
C GLY A 265 -15.54 -11.97 -4.70
N THR A 266 -15.44 -10.82 -5.38
CA THR A 266 -14.25 -10.50 -6.19
C THR A 266 -13.02 -10.27 -5.30
N VAL A 267 -11.83 -10.56 -5.82
CA VAL A 267 -10.58 -10.42 -5.04
C VAL A 267 -10.22 -8.95 -4.88
N TYR A 268 -9.95 -8.54 -3.64
CA TYR A 268 -9.35 -7.25 -3.35
C TYR A 268 -7.85 -7.31 -3.60
N LYS A 269 -7.33 -6.38 -4.41
CA LYS A 269 -5.93 -6.32 -4.84
C LYS A 269 -5.46 -7.66 -5.45
N PRO A 270 -5.98 -8.05 -6.62
CA PRO A 270 -5.70 -9.35 -7.24
C PRO A 270 -4.24 -9.57 -7.66
N ASP A 271 -3.42 -8.53 -7.61
CA ASP A 271 -1.97 -8.54 -7.73
C ASP A 271 -1.23 -8.97 -6.44
N SER A 272 -1.97 -9.41 -5.41
CA SER A 272 -1.37 -9.84 -4.13
C SER A 272 -1.06 -11.33 -4.08
N ILE A 273 -0.05 -11.68 -3.30
CA ILE A 273 0.17 -13.03 -2.80
C ILE A 273 -0.30 -13.11 -1.35
N PHE A 274 -0.97 -14.21 -0.99
CA PHE A 274 -1.52 -14.45 0.34
C PHE A 274 -0.83 -15.66 0.97
N LEU A 275 -0.17 -15.47 2.10
CA LEU A 275 0.43 -16.56 2.88
C LEU A 275 -0.22 -16.64 4.25
N GLU A 276 -0.43 -17.87 4.72
CA GLU A 276 -0.77 -18.18 6.09
C GLU A 276 0.34 -18.98 6.75
N ALA A 277 0.58 -18.71 8.03
CA ALA A 277 1.60 -19.36 8.82
C ALA A 277 1.13 -19.55 10.27
N ILE A 278 1.62 -20.60 10.92
CA ILE A 278 1.20 -20.99 12.27
C ILE A 278 2.32 -20.74 13.27
N LYS A 279 1.99 -20.08 14.38
CA LYS A 279 2.89 -20.04 15.54
C LYS A 279 2.91 -21.41 16.21
N PRO A 280 4.08 -22.05 16.41
CA PRO A 280 4.15 -23.35 17.06
C PRO A 280 3.62 -23.34 18.50
N GLY A 281 3.37 -24.55 19.02
CA GLY A 281 2.87 -24.82 20.37
C GLY A 281 3.86 -24.48 21.47
#